data_AF-A0A397UV62-F1
#
_entry.id   AF-A0A397UV62-F1
#
_cell.length_a   1.000
_cell.length_b   1.000
_cell.length_c   1.000
_cell.angle_alpha   90.00
_cell.angle_beta   90.00
_cell.angle_gamma   90.00
#
_symmetry.space_group_name_H-M   'P 1'
#
loop_
_entity.id
_entity.type
_entity.pdbx_description
1 polymer ?
#
loop_
_entity_poly.entity_id
_entity_poly.type
_entity_poly.pdbx_seq_one_letter_code
_entity_poly.pdbx_strand_id
1 'polypeptide(L)'
;MGTNRRMGCRADWILKSIGKGDNDEFGAGEAGHSWKDKYGTKFLKESGTKLPNNLKDMIMKLMEKIKWDPAKCNEIQTVGIIHTGLVMVMLYLDNPMEYTCRIRQSELMEVLDAPEKFLSILIILASILNLKSSFGNTKSYNRFKRKSK
;
A
#
# COMPACT_ATOMS: atom_id res chain seq x y z
N MET A 1 10.86 22.24 -2.77
CA MET A 1 11.06 21.07 -3.65
C MET A 1 12.00 20.11 -2.92
N GLY A 2 11.46 19.07 -2.29
CA GLY A 2 12.29 18.05 -1.63
C GLY A 2 12.62 16.96 -2.64
N THR A 3 13.87 16.84 -3.04
CA THR A 3 14.36 15.77 -3.89
C THR A 3 14.38 14.47 -3.07
N ASN A 4 13.55 13.49 -3.46
CA ASN A 4 13.69 12.13 -2.95
C ASN A 4 15.11 11.65 -3.31
N ARG A 5 15.95 11.35 -2.30
CA ARG A 5 17.20 10.60 -2.55
C ARG A 5 16.80 9.27 -3.21
N ARG A 6 17.53 8.85 -4.26
CA ARG A 6 17.34 7.55 -4.91
C ARG A 6 17.77 6.44 -3.95
N MET A 7 16.93 6.09 -2.99
CA MET A 7 17.08 4.90 -2.17
C MET A 7 15.75 4.15 -2.22
N GLY A 8 15.80 2.89 -2.65
CA GLY A 8 14.63 2.06 -2.91
C GLY A 8 14.45 1.66 -4.38
N CYS A 9 13.84 0.50 -4.61
CA CYS A 9 13.47 0.04 -5.94
C CYS A 9 12.17 0.72 -6.38
N ARG A 10 12.16 1.37 -7.55
CA ARG A 10 10.95 2.01 -8.08
C ARG A 10 9.81 1.00 -8.24
N ALA A 11 8.65 1.31 -7.65
CA ALA A 11 7.41 0.58 -7.86
C ALA A 11 6.82 0.90 -9.25
N ASP A 12 6.08 -0.05 -9.81
CA ASP A 12 5.44 0.11 -11.12
C ASP A 12 4.35 1.18 -11.10
N TRP A 13 3.61 1.27 -9.97
CA TRP A 13 2.66 2.35 -9.74
C TRP A 13 2.67 2.83 -8.29
N ILE A 14 2.26 4.09 -8.08
CA ILE A 14 2.24 4.77 -6.78
C ILE A 14 0.85 5.39 -6.58
N LEU A 15 0.27 5.15 -5.40
CA LEU A 15 -0.93 5.81 -4.92
C LEU A 15 -0.54 7.06 -4.14
N LYS A 16 -0.96 8.23 -4.63
CA LYS A 16 -0.67 9.52 -3.99
C LYS A 16 -1.89 10.42 -3.90
N SER A 17 -1.83 11.43 -3.03
CA SER A 17 -2.75 12.56 -3.09
C SER A 17 -2.47 13.43 -4.31
N ILE A 18 -3.54 14.03 -4.86
CA ILE A 18 -3.47 15.03 -5.94
C ILE A 18 -4.10 16.30 -5.38
N GLY A 19 -3.31 17.34 -5.16
CA GLY A 19 -3.75 18.64 -4.65
C GLY A 19 -2.64 19.71 -4.70
N LYS A 20 -3.01 20.99 -4.59
CA LYS A 20 -2.06 22.12 -4.61
C LYS A 20 -1.03 21.99 -3.48
N GLY A 21 0.14 21.44 -3.80
CA GLY A 21 1.31 21.37 -2.91
C GLY A 21 1.49 20.08 -2.11
N ASP A 22 0.57 19.12 -2.18
CA ASP A 22 0.68 17.85 -1.46
C ASP A 22 0.73 16.67 -2.43
N ASN A 23 1.89 16.02 -2.47
CA ASN A 23 2.14 14.78 -3.21
C ASN A 23 2.46 13.65 -2.20
N ASP A 24 1.65 13.53 -1.16
CA ASP A 24 1.85 12.48 -0.17
C ASP A 24 1.57 11.13 -0.81
N GLU A 25 2.46 10.19 -0.61
CA GLU A 25 2.38 8.82 -1.10
C GLU A 25 1.83 7.92 0.02
N PHE A 26 0.88 7.06 -0.33
CA PHE A 26 0.15 6.23 0.63
C PHE A 26 0.13 4.76 0.24
N GLY A 27 0.59 4.46 -0.96
CA GLY A 27 0.65 3.10 -1.43
C GLY A 27 1.42 2.97 -2.72
N ALA A 28 1.66 1.73 -3.10
CA ALA A 28 2.38 1.38 -4.30
C ALA A 28 1.91 0.03 -4.84
N GLY A 29 2.36 -0.33 -6.02
CA GLY A 29 2.25 -1.71 -6.41
C GLY A 29 3.16 -2.13 -7.54
N GLU A 30 3.16 -3.44 -7.73
CA GLU A 30 4.08 -4.17 -8.59
C GLU A 30 3.28 -5.08 -9.52
N ALA A 31 3.76 -5.20 -10.76
CA ALA A 31 3.13 -5.98 -11.80
C ALA A 31 4.08 -7.09 -12.32
N GLY A 32 3.63 -8.33 -12.20
CA GLY A 32 4.27 -9.49 -12.78
C GLY A 32 3.53 -10.00 -14.01
N HIS A 33 4.26 -10.31 -15.09
CA HIS A 33 3.65 -10.90 -16.29
C HIS A 33 3.17 -12.34 -16.05
N SER A 34 3.99 -13.17 -15.38
CA SER A 34 3.69 -14.59 -15.19
C SER A 34 3.72 -14.98 -13.70
N TRP A 35 2.70 -15.74 -13.30
CA TRP A 35 2.63 -16.41 -12.02
C TRP A 35 3.17 -17.83 -12.17
N LYS A 36 4.11 -18.24 -11.30
CA LYS A 36 4.56 -19.64 -11.21
C LYS A 36 3.89 -20.29 -10.02
N ASP A 37 4.22 -19.80 -8.83
CA ASP A 37 3.67 -20.21 -7.55
C ASP A 37 4.03 -19.17 -6.49
N LYS A 38 3.58 -19.41 -5.25
CA LYS A 38 3.89 -18.58 -4.07
C LYS A 38 5.37 -18.58 -3.66
N TYR A 39 6.19 -19.46 -4.23
CA TYR A 39 7.63 -19.57 -3.98
C TYR A 39 8.48 -18.98 -5.10
N GLY A 40 7.85 -18.46 -6.16
CA GLY A 40 8.52 -17.85 -7.29
C GLY A 40 9.39 -16.70 -6.83
N THR A 41 10.67 -16.73 -7.20
CA THR A 41 11.68 -15.76 -6.73
C THR A 41 11.26 -14.31 -7.01
N LYS A 42 10.60 -14.06 -8.16
CA LYS A 42 10.08 -12.72 -8.50
C LYS A 42 9.02 -12.26 -7.50
N PHE A 43 8.00 -13.10 -7.26
CA PHE A 43 6.94 -12.78 -6.30
C PHE A 43 7.48 -12.61 -4.88
N LEU A 44 8.35 -13.52 -4.41
CA LEU A 44 8.97 -13.39 -3.08
C LEU A 44 9.81 -12.13 -2.95
N LYS A 45 10.57 -11.75 -3.98
CA LYS A 45 11.35 -10.51 -3.98
C LYS A 45 10.44 -9.27 -3.96
N GLU A 46 9.37 -9.28 -4.74
CA GLU A 46 8.42 -8.16 -4.83
C GLU A 46 7.61 -8.01 -3.54
N SER A 47 7.08 -9.11 -3.01
CA SER A 47 6.25 -9.15 -1.79
C SER A 47 7.03 -9.06 -0.49
N GLY A 48 8.24 -9.60 -0.43
CA GLY A 48 9.04 -9.68 0.79
C GLY A 48 10.06 -8.57 0.97
N THR A 49 10.46 -7.88 -0.09
CA THR A 49 11.53 -6.85 0.01
C THR A 49 11.21 -5.58 -0.75
N LYS A 50 10.87 -5.68 -2.05
CA LYS A 50 10.73 -4.51 -2.92
C LYS A 50 9.58 -3.60 -2.46
N LEU A 51 8.36 -4.15 -2.41
CA LEU A 51 7.17 -3.41 -2.04
C LEU A 51 7.15 -3.05 -0.54
N PRO A 52 7.51 -3.95 0.40
CA PRO A 52 7.71 -3.61 1.82
C PRO A 52 8.57 -2.39 2.08
N ASN A 53 9.74 -2.29 1.43
CA ASN A 53 10.63 -1.16 1.62
C ASN A 53 10.01 0.15 1.12
N ASN A 54 9.34 0.10 -0.05
CA ASN A 54 8.61 1.26 -0.56
C ASN A 54 7.50 1.72 0.40
N LEU A 55 6.70 0.78 0.92
CA LEU A 55 5.61 1.08 1.86
C LEU A 55 6.13 1.64 3.19
N LYS A 56 7.29 1.15 3.65
CA LYS A 56 7.96 1.66 4.85
C LYS A 56 8.44 3.09 4.64
N ASP A 57 9.09 3.38 3.52
CA ASP A 57 9.54 4.75 3.25
C ASP A 57 8.37 5.73 3.16
N MET A 58 7.24 5.30 2.58
CA MET A 58 6.01 6.08 2.54
C MET A 58 5.44 6.32 3.95
N ILE A 59 5.33 5.28 4.80
CA ILE A 59 4.73 5.44 6.13
C ILE A 59 5.58 6.36 7.03
N MET A 60 6.91 6.26 6.94
CA MET A 60 7.83 7.09 7.71
C MET A 60 7.67 8.57 7.36
N LYS A 61 7.52 8.91 6.08
CA LYS A 61 7.25 10.29 5.64
C LYS A 61 5.90 10.81 6.16
N LEU A 62 4.87 9.97 6.16
CA LEU A 62 3.56 10.32 6.71
C LEU A 62 3.64 10.56 8.23
N MET A 63 4.38 9.73 8.96
CA MET A 63 4.61 9.85 10.41
C MET A 63 5.39 11.13 10.77
N GLU A 64 6.43 11.43 10.00
CA GLU A 64 7.18 12.68 10.17
C GLU A 64 6.28 13.91 9.99
N LYS A 65 5.39 13.88 8.98
CA LYS A 65 4.45 14.97 8.70
C LYS A 65 3.46 15.20 9.85
N ILE A 66 3.01 14.13 10.53
CA ILE A 66 2.14 14.25 11.70
C ILE A 66 2.90 14.51 13.01
N LYS A 67 4.23 14.59 12.96
CA LYS A 67 5.15 14.76 14.10
C LYS A 67 5.07 13.63 15.11
N TRP A 68 4.92 12.39 14.65
CA TRP A 68 4.93 11.20 15.51
C TRP A 68 3.87 11.21 16.63
N ASP A 69 2.74 11.87 16.39
CA ASP A 69 1.61 11.90 17.33
C ASP A 69 1.06 10.48 17.55
N PRO A 70 1.21 9.86 18.75
CA PRO A 70 0.99 8.43 18.95
C PRO A 70 -0.43 7.97 18.60
N ALA A 71 -1.44 8.79 18.93
CA ALA A 71 -2.83 8.51 18.59
C ALA A 71 -3.04 8.38 17.07
N LYS A 72 -2.31 9.17 16.28
CA LYS A 72 -2.48 9.23 14.82
C LYS A 72 -1.57 8.25 14.11
N CYS A 73 -0.37 8.01 14.63
CA CYS A 73 0.55 7.00 14.12
C CYS A 73 -0.12 5.62 14.06
N ASN A 74 -0.92 5.28 15.08
CA ASN A 74 -1.64 4.02 15.16
C ASN A 74 -2.80 3.89 14.14
N GLU A 75 -3.25 5.00 13.55
CA GLU A 75 -4.33 5.04 12.56
C GLU A 75 -3.82 5.13 11.11
N ILE A 76 -2.52 5.40 10.92
CA ILE A 76 -1.91 5.49 9.59
C ILE A 76 -1.49 4.09 9.13
N GLN A 77 -1.87 3.77 7.89
CA GLN A 77 -1.47 2.55 7.20
C GLN A 77 -1.12 2.87 5.74
N THR A 78 -0.05 2.27 5.23
CA THR A 78 0.27 2.28 3.80
C THR A 78 -0.10 0.95 3.17
N VAL A 79 -0.47 0.99 1.89
CA VAL A 79 -1.07 -0.15 1.19
C VAL A 79 -0.31 -0.52 -0.09
N GLY A 80 -0.05 -1.79 -0.27
CA GLY A 80 0.61 -2.35 -1.45
C GLY A 80 -0.32 -3.29 -2.21
N ILE A 81 -0.24 -3.30 -3.54
CA ILE A 81 -0.84 -4.38 -4.33
C ILE A 81 0.22 -5.00 -5.23
N ILE A 82 0.27 -6.32 -5.25
CA ILE A 82 1.06 -7.09 -6.18
C ILE A 82 0.09 -7.80 -7.09
N HIS A 83 0.23 -7.58 -8.39
CA HIS A 83 -0.58 -8.22 -9.40
C HIS A 83 0.34 -9.00 -10.33
N THR A 84 0.30 -10.33 -10.27
CA THR A 84 1.17 -11.19 -11.07
C THR A 84 0.33 -12.22 -11.82
N GLY A 85 0.30 -12.13 -13.15
CA GLY A 85 -0.58 -12.94 -13.99
C GLY A 85 -2.06 -12.69 -13.65
N LEU A 86 -2.77 -13.73 -13.23
CA LEU A 86 -4.15 -13.68 -12.76
C LEU A 86 -4.25 -13.70 -11.22
N VAL A 87 -3.19 -13.30 -10.52
CA VAL A 87 -3.14 -13.39 -9.06
C VAL A 87 -2.89 -12.02 -8.46
N MET A 88 -3.67 -11.66 -7.45
CA MET A 88 -3.53 -10.43 -6.70
C MET A 88 -3.27 -10.71 -5.22
N VAL A 89 -2.36 -9.93 -4.63
CA VAL A 89 -2.09 -9.92 -3.20
C VAL A 89 -2.02 -8.48 -2.71
N MET A 90 -2.64 -8.22 -1.57
CA MET A 90 -2.55 -6.93 -0.89
C MET A 90 -1.58 -7.01 0.28
N LEU A 91 -0.76 -5.97 0.43
CA LEU A 91 0.09 -5.74 1.58
C LEU A 91 -0.42 -4.53 2.36
N TYR A 92 -0.42 -4.64 3.67
CA TYR A 92 -0.82 -3.58 4.58
C TYR A 92 0.33 -3.36 5.55
N LEU A 93 0.81 -2.13 5.66
CA LEU A 93 1.90 -1.78 6.55
C LEU A 93 1.43 -0.73 7.56
N ASP A 94 1.53 -1.07 8.84
CA ASP A 94 1.24 -0.18 9.97
C ASP A 94 2.44 -0.12 10.94
N ASN A 95 2.44 0.84 11.87
CA ASN A 95 3.46 0.97 12.92
C ASN A 95 2.79 1.10 14.29
N PRO A 96 2.43 -0.02 14.93
CA PRO A 96 1.67 0.00 16.18
C PRO A 96 2.49 0.42 17.41
N MET A 97 3.83 0.39 17.33
CA MET A 97 4.72 0.54 18.49
C MET A 97 5.83 1.56 18.21
N GLU A 98 5.54 2.65 17.51
CA GLU A 98 6.44 3.78 17.14
C GLU A 98 7.72 3.45 16.35
N TYR A 99 8.42 2.37 16.65
CA TYR A 99 9.71 1.97 16.07
C TYR A 99 9.63 0.67 15.24
N THR A 100 8.51 -0.04 15.25
CA THR A 100 8.36 -1.34 14.56
C THR A 100 7.25 -1.29 13.52
N CYS A 101 7.62 -1.32 12.24
CA CYS A 101 6.67 -1.52 11.15
C CYS A 101 6.24 -2.99 11.07
N ARG A 102 4.93 -3.25 11.01
CA ARG A 102 4.36 -4.57 10.79
C ARG A 102 3.74 -4.65 9.41
N ILE A 103 4.02 -5.74 8.71
CA ILE A 103 3.45 -6.04 7.39
C ILE A 103 2.44 -7.17 7.55
N ARG A 104 1.24 -6.96 7.01
CA ARG A 104 0.20 -7.97 6.87
C ARG A 104 -0.05 -8.21 5.40
N GLN A 105 -0.12 -9.48 5.02
CA GLN A 105 -0.41 -9.91 3.65
C GLN A 105 -1.81 -10.50 3.61
N SER A 106 -2.59 -10.16 2.58
CA SER A 106 -3.86 -10.83 2.32
C SER A 106 -3.62 -12.25 1.81
N GLU A 107 -4.68 -13.06 1.81
CA GLU A 107 -4.68 -14.28 1.03
C GLU A 107 -4.50 -13.98 -0.47
N LEU A 108 -3.96 -14.98 -1.19
CA LEU A 108 -3.83 -14.94 -2.64
C LEU A 108 -5.22 -14.97 -3.27
N MET A 109 -5.53 -13.95 -4.07
CA MET A 109 -6.79 -13.86 -4.79
C MET A 109 -6.56 -14.14 -6.28
N GLU A 110 -7.18 -15.20 -6.80
CA GLU A 110 -7.10 -15.56 -8.21
C GLU A 110 -8.24 -14.92 -9.00
N VAL A 111 -7.88 -14.11 -9.99
CA VAL A 111 -8.73 -13.56 -11.05
C VAL A 111 -8.95 -14.68 -12.08
N LEU A 112 -9.80 -15.64 -11.76
CA LEU A 112 -10.02 -16.78 -12.64
C LEU A 112 -10.87 -16.36 -13.86
N ASP A 113 -10.50 -16.87 -15.02
CA ASP A 113 -11.06 -16.52 -16.34
C ASP A 113 -12.31 -17.33 -16.73
N ALA A 114 -12.76 -18.24 -15.86
CA ALA A 114 -13.96 -19.03 -16.04
C ALA A 114 -15.22 -18.33 -15.49
N PRO A 115 -16.36 -18.35 -16.22
CA PRO A 115 -17.59 -17.67 -15.81
C PRO A 115 -18.16 -18.17 -14.49
N GLU A 116 -17.93 -19.45 -14.14
CA GLU A 116 -18.35 -20.08 -12.89
C GLU A 116 -17.69 -19.45 -11.65
N LYS A 117 -16.54 -18.78 -11.83
CA LYS A 117 -15.75 -18.20 -10.75
C LYS A 117 -15.88 -16.69 -10.67
N PHE A 118 -16.91 -16.12 -11.31
CA PHE A 118 -17.20 -14.69 -11.28
C PHE A 118 -17.31 -14.12 -9.86
N LEU A 119 -17.78 -14.92 -8.88
CA LEU A 119 -17.84 -14.52 -7.47
C LEU A 119 -16.47 -14.11 -6.91
N SER A 120 -15.37 -14.73 -7.36
CA SER A 120 -14.01 -14.36 -6.95
C SER A 120 -13.65 -12.92 -7.37
N ILE A 121 -14.17 -12.46 -8.50
CA ILE A 121 -14.00 -11.08 -8.96
C ILE A 121 -14.70 -10.11 -8.00
N LEU A 122 -15.89 -10.46 -7.50
CA LEU A 122 -16.60 -9.63 -6.52
C LEU A 122 -15.81 -9.50 -5.22
N ILE A 123 -15.15 -10.57 -4.76
CA ILE A 123 -14.26 -10.53 -3.58
C ILE A 123 -13.08 -9.60 -3.82
N ILE A 124 -12.47 -9.65 -5.00
CA ILE A 124 -11.35 -8.78 -5.37
C ILE A 124 -11.81 -7.32 -5.43
N LEU A 125 -12.95 -7.04 -6.07
CA LEU A 125 -13.52 -5.69 -6.15
C LEU A 125 -13.88 -5.15 -4.76
N ALA A 126 -14.49 -5.97 -3.91
CA ALA A 126 -14.78 -5.61 -2.52
C ALA A 126 -13.50 -5.32 -1.73
N SER A 127 -12.45 -6.13 -1.91
CA SER A 127 -11.15 -5.92 -1.27
C SER A 127 -10.52 -4.59 -1.71
N ILE A 128 -10.56 -4.27 -3.01
CA ILE A 128 -10.06 -3.00 -3.56
C ILE A 128 -10.89 -1.82 -3.01
N LEU A 129 -12.21 -1.98 -2.87
CA LEU A 129 -13.07 -0.94 -2.32
C LEU A 129 -12.78 -0.70 -0.83
N ASN A 130 -12.59 -1.78 -0.06
CA ASN A 130 -12.20 -1.71 1.35
C ASN A 130 -10.83 -1.04 1.52
N LEU A 131 -9.86 -1.34 0.64
CA LEU A 131 -8.57 -0.69 0.59
C LEU A 131 -8.69 0.82 0.34
N LYS A 132 -9.59 1.21 -0.57
CA LYS A 132 -9.88 2.62 -0.85
C LYS A 132 -10.56 3.31 0.33
N SER A 133 -11.38 2.58 1.09
CA SER A 133 -12.07 3.09 2.28
C SER A 133 -11.12 3.31 3.45
N SER A 134 -10.23 2.35 3.76
CA SER A 134 -9.23 2.48 4.82
C SER A 134 -8.34 3.71 4.58
N PHE A 135 -7.99 3.96 3.33
CA PHE A 135 -7.28 5.14 2.88
C PHE A 135 -8.06 6.46 3.04
N GLY A 136 -9.39 6.44 2.80
CA GLY A 136 -10.25 7.61 3.00
C GLY A 136 -10.21 8.13 4.45
N ASN A 137 -10.13 7.21 5.40
CA ASN A 137 -9.99 7.53 6.82
C ASN A 137 -8.62 8.18 7.11
N THR A 138 -7.53 7.59 6.61
CA THR A 138 -6.17 8.15 6.74
C THR A 138 -6.02 9.53 6.08
N LYS A 139 -6.67 9.76 4.93
CA LYS A 139 -6.65 11.05 4.20
C LYS A 139 -7.43 12.16 4.91
N SER A 140 -8.58 11.82 5.48
CA SER A 140 -9.44 12.79 6.17
C SER A 140 -8.68 13.44 7.34
N TYR A 141 -7.90 12.64 8.06
CA TYR A 141 -7.06 13.09 9.16
C TYR A 141 -5.98 14.12 8.75
N ASN A 142 -5.29 13.86 7.63
CA ASN A 142 -4.29 14.78 7.09
C ASN A 142 -4.88 16.11 6.59
N ARG A 143 -6.17 16.15 6.24
CA ARG A 143 -6.86 17.36 5.78
C ARG A 143 -7.30 18.27 6.93
N PHE A 144 -7.68 17.71 8.10
CA PHE A 144 -8.19 18.48 9.24
C PHE A 144 -7.13 19.39 9.90
N LYS A 145 -5.84 19.01 9.88
CA LYS A 145 -4.78 19.79 10.57
C LYS A 145 -4.35 21.09 9.86
N ARG A 146 -4.82 21.35 8.62
CA ARG A 146 -4.52 22.61 7.91
C ARG A 146 -5.52 23.75 8.16
N LYS A 147 -6.68 23.47 8.75
CA LYS A 147 -7.65 24.53 9.11
C LYS A 147 -7.42 25.13 10.52
N SER A 148 -6.41 24.66 11.25
CA SER A 148 -6.09 25.05 12.63
C SER A 148 -4.72 25.74 12.74
N LYS A 149 -4.34 26.52 11.73
CA LYS A 149 -3.15 27.38 11.79
C LYS A 149 -3.43 28.71 11.13
#